data_AF-A0A1B2HTW0-F1
#
_entry.id   AF-A0A1B2HTW0-F1
#
_cell.length_a   1.000
_cell.length_b   1.000
_cell.length_c   1.000
_cell.angle_alpha   90.00
_cell.angle_beta   90.00
_cell.angle_gamma   90.00
#
_symmetry.space_group_name_H-M   'P 1'
#
loop_
_entity.id
_entity.type
_entity.pdbx_description
1 polymer ?
#
loop_
_entity_poly.entity_id
_entity_poly.type
_entity_poly.pdbx_seq_one_letter_code
_entity_poly.pdbx_strand_id
1 'polypeptide(L)'
;MRAGRFSGDDSPELSETAVLRVLWMTAQGMVWPWLLQSMCRRDAIERAVRTELISPPVGEHLGYHITDAGRRRIVDWYEEHRPGADVAAADAEEWRAVTLR
;
A
#
# COMPACT_ATOMS: atom_id res chain seq x y z
N MET A 1 10.48 -30.87 -29.68
CA MET A 1 9.43 -30.55 -28.69
C MET A 1 9.90 -30.98 -27.31
N ARG A 2 10.15 -30.04 -26.40
CA ARG A 2 10.27 -30.30 -24.96
C ARG A 2 9.72 -29.07 -24.24
N ALA A 3 8.50 -29.20 -23.73
CA ALA A 3 7.87 -28.19 -22.88
C ALA A 3 8.46 -28.35 -21.47
N GLY A 4 9.40 -27.47 -21.12
CA GLY A 4 9.90 -27.29 -19.77
C GLY A 4 9.04 -26.26 -19.05
N ARG A 5 8.22 -26.76 -18.12
CA ARG A 5 7.43 -26.04 -17.10
C ARG A 5 8.12 -24.75 -16.61
N PHE A 6 7.54 -23.58 -16.90
CA PHE A 6 7.71 -22.39 -16.06
C PHE A 6 6.73 -22.52 -14.88
N SER A 7 7.24 -22.84 -13.70
CA SER A 7 6.46 -22.76 -12.45
C SER A 7 7.43 -22.53 -11.30
N GLY A 8 8.03 -21.35 -11.26
CA GLY A 8 8.34 -20.67 -10.01
C GLY A 8 7.34 -19.53 -9.94
N ASP A 9 6.34 -19.63 -9.08
CA ASP A 9 5.56 -18.46 -8.66
C ASP A 9 6.50 -17.66 -7.73
N ASP A 10 7.50 -17.00 -8.34
CA ASP A 10 8.37 -16.00 -7.70
C ASP A 10 7.56 -14.71 -7.51
N SER A 11 6.37 -14.82 -6.92
CA SER A 11 5.65 -13.65 -6.45
C SER A 11 6.45 -13.11 -5.27
N PRO A 12 7.13 -11.96 -5.40
CA PRO A 12 7.94 -11.43 -4.31
C PRO A 12 7.03 -11.21 -3.10
N GLU A 13 7.49 -11.69 -1.94
CA GLU A 13 6.77 -11.58 -0.66
C GLU A 13 6.21 -10.16 -0.53
N LEU A 14 4.91 -10.07 -0.22
CA LEU A 14 4.22 -8.78 -0.19
C LEU A 14 4.83 -7.92 0.92
N SER A 15 5.62 -6.93 0.53
CA SER A 15 6.31 -6.04 1.46
C SER A 15 5.32 -5.20 2.25
N GLU A 16 5.65 -4.94 3.51
CA GLU A 16 4.87 -4.05 4.36
C GLU A 16 4.80 -2.63 3.76
N THR A 17 5.87 -2.17 3.10
CA THR A 17 5.93 -0.93 2.32
C THR A 17 4.81 -0.83 1.29
N ALA A 18 4.41 -1.94 0.64
CA ALA A 18 3.31 -1.94 -0.33
C ALA A 18 1.95 -1.70 0.33
N VAL A 19 1.73 -2.24 1.54
CA VAL A 19 0.51 -1.99 2.32
C VAL A 19 0.50 -0.54 2.82
N LEU A 20 1.62 -0.04 3.33
CA LEU A 20 1.78 1.35 3.76
C LEU A 20 1.48 2.33 2.62
N ARG A 21 1.92 2.03 1.39
CA ARG A 21 1.57 2.81 0.20
C ARG A 21 0.05 2.87 -0.02
N VAL A 22 -0.68 1.75 0.13
CA VAL A 22 -2.15 1.72 0.02
C VAL A 22 -2.79 2.64 1.05
N LEU A 23 -2.34 2.57 2.31
CA LEU A 23 -2.86 3.43 3.38
C LEU A 23 -2.57 4.91 3.11
N TRP A 24 -1.36 5.22 2.65
CA TRP A 24 -0.97 6.59 2.30
C TRP A 24 -1.84 7.15 1.18
N MET A 25 -2.02 6.41 0.08
CA MET A 25 -2.85 6.86 -1.05
C MET A 25 -4.32 7.05 -0.64
N THR A 26 -4.86 6.11 0.15
CA THR A 26 -6.23 6.18 0.67
C THR A 26 -6.41 7.38 1.60
N ALA A 27 -5.45 7.64 2.49
CA ALA A 27 -5.45 8.80 3.39
C ALA A 27 -5.40 10.14 2.63
N GLN A 28 -4.81 10.16 1.44
CA GLN A 28 -4.78 11.33 0.55
C GLN A 28 -6.03 11.50 -0.33
N GLY A 29 -7.04 10.65 -0.16
CA GLY A 29 -8.29 10.73 -0.92
C GLY A 29 -8.29 9.97 -2.24
N MET A 30 -7.25 9.18 -2.53
CA MET A 30 -7.20 8.35 -3.73
C MET A 30 -7.96 7.04 -3.51
N VAL A 31 -9.28 7.16 -3.36
CA VAL A 31 -10.15 6.11 -2.84
C VAL A 31 -10.87 5.31 -3.93
N TRP A 32 -10.88 5.78 -5.18
CA TRP A 32 -11.63 5.11 -6.23
C TRP A 32 -10.95 3.80 -6.66
N PRO A 33 -11.70 2.72 -6.93
CA PRO A 33 -11.11 1.43 -7.25
C PRO A 33 -10.10 1.46 -8.39
N TRP A 34 -10.47 2.10 -9.50
CA TRP A 34 -9.61 2.24 -10.67
C TRP A 34 -8.35 3.06 -10.37
N LEU A 35 -8.45 4.08 -9.51
CA LEU A 35 -7.36 4.98 -9.17
C LEU A 35 -6.38 4.32 -8.19
N LEU A 36 -6.90 3.65 -7.16
CA LEU A 36 -6.06 2.96 -6.19
C LEU A 36 -5.33 1.78 -6.84
N GLN A 37 -6.00 1.05 -7.74
CA GLN A 37 -5.40 -0.05 -8.52
C GLN A 37 -4.35 0.42 -9.54
N SER A 38 -4.42 1.66 -10.05
CA SER A 38 -3.38 2.17 -10.95
C SER A 38 -2.11 2.60 -10.23
N MET A 39 -2.15 2.78 -8.91
CA MET A 39 -1.03 3.28 -8.11
C MET A 39 -0.46 2.26 -7.12
N CYS A 40 -1.24 1.24 -6.76
CA CYS A 40 -0.90 0.24 -5.75
C CYS A 40 -1.02 -1.17 -6.31
N ARG A 41 -0.21 -2.09 -5.79
CA ARG A 41 -0.32 -3.51 -6.12
C ARG A 41 -1.67 -4.04 -5.63
N ARG A 42 -2.31 -4.89 -6.44
CA ARG A 42 -3.61 -5.47 -6.14
C ARG A 42 -3.60 -6.32 -4.86
N ASP A 43 -2.58 -7.14 -4.67
CA ASP A 43 -2.39 -7.98 -3.49
C ASP A 43 -2.19 -7.16 -2.20
N ALA A 44 -1.57 -5.97 -2.29
CA ALA A 44 -1.47 -5.01 -1.19
C ALA A 44 -2.84 -4.45 -0.78
N ILE A 45 -3.68 -4.09 -1.77
CA ILE A 45 -5.05 -3.63 -1.52
C ILE A 45 -5.88 -4.73 -0.87
N GLU A 46 -5.81 -5.95 -1.41
CA GLU A 46 -6.52 -7.12 -0.86
C GLU A 46 -6.06 -7.44 0.57
N ARG A 47 -4.77 -7.33 0.86
CA ARG A 47 -4.24 -7.48 2.22
C ARG A 47 -4.77 -6.38 3.13
N ALA A 48 -4.74 -5.11 2.73
CA ALA A 48 -5.23 -3.99 3.54
C ALA A 48 -6.72 -4.12 3.87
N VAL A 49 -7.54 -4.63 2.94
CA VAL A 49 -8.95 -4.96 3.18
C VAL A 49 -9.08 -6.13 4.15
N ARG A 50 -8.35 -7.24 3.92
CA ARG A 50 -8.40 -8.44 4.76
C ARG A 50 -7.96 -8.19 6.19
N THR A 51 -7.02 -7.25 6.40
CA THR A 51 -6.55 -6.84 7.73
C THR A 51 -7.31 -5.64 8.29
N GLU A 52 -8.45 -5.27 7.70
CA GLU A 52 -9.35 -4.23 8.19
C GLU A 52 -8.70 -2.84 8.33
N LEU A 53 -7.63 -2.56 7.57
CA LEU A 53 -6.98 -1.25 7.56
C LEU A 53 -7.69 -0.27 6.61
N ILE A 54 -8.34 -0.80 5.59
CA ILE A 54 -9.30 -0.07 4.74
C ILE A 54 -10.57 -0.90 4.59
N SER A 55 -11.71 -0.22 4.45
CA SER A 55 -12.97 -0.83 4.04
C SER A 55 -13.09 -0.81 2.51
N PRO A 56 -13.66 -1.85 1.90
CA PRO A 56 -13.89 -1.90 0.46
C PRO A 56 -14.90 -0.82 0.02
N PRO A 57 -14.91 -0.44 -1.26
CA PRO A 57 -15.91 0.46 -1.82
C PRO A 57 -17.34 -0.09 -1.64
N VAL A 58 -18.30 0.82 -1.49
CA VAL A 58 -19.74 0.51 -1.35
C VAL A 58 -20.52 1.15 -2.50
N GLY A 59 -21.04 0.32 -3.40
CA GLY A 59 -21.71 0.79 -4.61
C GLY A 59 -20.78 1.62 -5.51
N GLU A 60 -21.35 2.59 -6.23
CA GLU A 60 -20.61 3.42 -7.18
C GLU A 60 -20.19 4.79 -6.61
N HIS A 61 -20.65 5.15 -5.42
CA HIS A 61 -20.51 6.49 -4.86
C HIS A 61 -19.52 6.59 -3.69
N LEU A 62 -19.10 5.45 -3.14
CA LEU A 62 -18.22 5.37 -1.99
C LEU A 62 -17.00 4.50 -2.34
N GLY A 63 -15.83 5.13 -2.44
CA GLY A 63 -14.55 4.46 -2.66
C GLY A 63 -14.05 3.70 -1.43
N TYR A 64 -12.80 3.26 -1.45
CA TYR A 64 -12.14 2.71 -0.27
C TYR A 64 -12.13 3.73 0.87
N HIS A 65 -12.39 3.27 2.09
CA HIS A 65 -12.34 4.12 3.28
C HIS A 65 -11.24 3.65 4.21
N ILE A 66 -10.37 4.55 4.65
CA ILE A 66 -9.40 4.22 5.69
C ILE A 66 -10.12 4.03 7.03
N THR A 67 -9.87 2.92 7.71
CA THR A 67 -10.41 2.66 9.04
C THR A 67 -9.59 3.39 10.11
N ASP A 68 -10.06 3.42 11.35
CA ASP A 68 -9.27 3.98 12.45
C ASP A 68 -7.98 3.20 12.69
N ALA A 69 -8.01 1.87 12.50
CA ALA A 69 -6.82 1.02 12.56
C ALA A 69 -5.82 1.36 11.45
N GLY A 70 -6.29 1.53 10.21
CA GLY A 70 -5.45 1.96 9.09
C GLY A 70 -4.87 3.35 9.30
N ARG A 71 -5.67 4.29 9.81
CA ARG A 71 -5.24 5.66 10.12
C ARG A 71 -4.14 5.65 11.17
N ARG A 72 -4.34 4.92 12.27
CA ARG A 72 -3.33 4.77 13.31
C ARG A 72 -2.05 4.17 12.75
N ARG A 73 -2.15 3.08 11.99
CA ARG A 73 -0.99 2.40 11.40
C ARG A 73 -0.12 3.32 10.54
N ILE A 74 -0.73 4.15 9.68
CA ILE A 74 0.03 5.06 8.81
C ILE A 74 0.57 6.27 9.55
N VAL A 75 -0.10 6.74 10.61
CA VAL A 75 0.40 7.80 11.49
C VAL A 75 1.60 7.31 12.30
N ASP A 76 1.51 6.14 12.93
CA ASP A 76 2.61 5.54 13.68
C ASP A 76 3.85 5.38 12.78
N TRP A 77 3.66 4.86 11.56
CA TRP A 77 4.74 4.78 10.57
C TRP A 77 5.32 6.15 10.21
N TYR A 78 4.47 7.16 9.98
CA TYR A 78 4.92 8.52 9.65
C TYR A 78 5.77 9.12 10.77
N GLU A 79 5.36 8.97 12.03
CA GLU A 79 6.10 9.52 13.18
C GLU A 79 7.49 8.87 13.32
N GLU A 80 7.59 7.57 13.05
CA GLU A 80 8.82 6.80 13.10
C GLU A 80 9.76 7.09 11.91
N HIS A 81 9.22 7.28 10.70
CA HIS A 81 10.00 7.27 9.45
C HIS A 81 10.08 8.64 8.77
N ARG A 82 9.44 9.68 9.32
CA ARG A 82 9.48 11.02 8.71
C ARG A 82 10.93 11.50 8.53
N PRO A 83 11.29 12.03 7.36
CA PRO A 83 12.64 12.49 7.12
C PRO A 83 13.02 13.62 8.08
N GLY A 84 14.05 13.38 8.90
CA GLY A 84 14.76 14.40 9.68
C GLY A 84 15.93 15.02 8.90
N ALA A 85 16.79 15.78 9.60
CA ALA A 85 17.97 16.40 8.99
C ALA A 85 19.05 15.37 8.56
N ASP A 86 19.11 14.20 9.21
CA ASP A 86 20.18 13.20 9.05
C ASP A 86 19.63 11.81 8.63
N VAL A 87 18.86 11.75 7.54
CA VAL A 87 18.20 10.51 7.11
C VAL A 87 19.15 9.64 6.27
N ALA A 88 19.27 8.36 6.62
CA ALA A 88 20.04 7.41 5.83
C ALA A 88 19.42 7.21 4.43
N ALA A 89 20.25 6.92 3.43
CA ALA A 89 19.77 6.79 2.04
C ALA A 89 18.68 5.71 1.85
N ALA A 90 18.74 4.63 2.64
CA ALA A 90 17.75 3.55 2.63
C ALA A 90 16.37 4.01 3.13
N ASP A 91 16.34 4.76 4.24
CA ASP A 91 15.10 5.33 4.80
C ASP A 91 14.45 6.31 3.83
N ALA A 92 15.27 7.05 3.07
CA ALA A 92 14.79 7.94 2.01
C ALA A 92 14.18 7.19 0.81
N GLU A 93 14.63 5.97 0.51
CA GLU A 93 14.05 5.13 -0.54
C GLU A 93 12.70 4.55 -0.10
N GLU A 94 12.62 4.01 1.11
CA GLU A 94 11.35 3.50 1.67
C GLU A 94 10.31 4.62 1.78
N TRP A 95 10.71 5.78 2.30
CA TRP A 95 9.85 6.96 2.36
C TRP A 95 9.27 7.30 0.99
N ARG A 96 10.10 7.32 -0.06
CA ARG A 96 9.67 7.58 -1.44
C ARG A 96 8.73 6.49 -1.95
N ALA A 97 9.02 5.22 -1.68
CA ALA A 97 8.19 4.10 -2.10
C ALA A 97 6.76 4.19 -1.54
N VAL A 98 6.61 4.66 -0.30
CA VAL A 98 5.29 4.88 0.32
C VAL A 98 4.63 6.17 -0.18
N THR A 99 5.38 7.27 -0.24
CA THR A 99 4.77 8.61 -0.32
C THR A 99 4.63 9.21 -1.72
N LEU A 100 5.40 8.74 -2.70
CA LEU A 100 5.36 9.27 -4.07
C LEU A 100 4.05 8.91 -4.76
N ARG A 101 3.43 9.92 -5.37
CA ARG A 101 2.23 9.76 -6.22
C ARG A 101 2.63 9.30 -7.60
#